data_AF-R4MHA3-F1
#
_entry.id   AF-R4MHA3-F1
#
_cell.length_a   1.000
_cell.length_b   1.000
_cell.length_c   1.000
_cell.angle_alpha   90.00
_cell.angle_beta   90.00
_cell.angle_gamma   90.00
#
_symmetry.space_group_name_H-M   'P 1'
#
loop_
_entity.id
_entity.type
_entity.pdbx_description
1 polymer ?
#
loop_
_entity_poly.entity_id
_entity_poly.type
_entity_poly.pdbx_seq_one_letter_code
_entity_poly.pdbx_strand_id
1 'polypeptide(L)'
;MLRWLRCCAPTRTWVCCTGNLASIRALSAPAAAAVDAVIARIGHRGLGEAELANLTFADDPALLLKTAAEIAARPAGPAHPATLIQRLAAGTRSARELAHDTTIRFTHELRMTLRELGSRRVAADVIDVVDDVFYLTCDELITTPADARLRIKRRRAERERLQAQRPPDVIDHAWVPVE
;
A
#
# COMPACT_ATOMS: atom_id res chain seq x y z
N MET A 1 8.14 15.19 10.11
CA MET A 1 6.74 15.56 9.83
C MET A 1 5.73 14.65 10.57
N LEU A 2 6.06 14.23 11.81
CA LEU A 2 5.21 13.44 12.73
C LEU A 2 5.39 13.96 14.17
N ARG A 3 5.52 15.28 14.33
CA ARG A 3 5.88 15.91 15.63
C ARG A 3 4.79 15.67 16.70
N TRP A 4 3.57 15.34 16.28
CA TRP A 4 2.43 15.10 17.17
C TRP A 4 2.46 13.73 17.87
N LEU A 5 3.21 12.75 17.35
CA LEU A 5 3.40 11.45 18.02
C LEU A 5 4.39 11.53 19.19
N ARG A 6 5.34 12.48 19.16
CA ARG A 6 6.42 12.59 20.16
C ARG A 6 6.02 13.38 21.41
N CYS A 7 4.86 14.04 21.43
CA CYS A 7 4.48 14.99 22.49
C CYS A 7 3.29 14.56 23.36
N CYS A 8 2.84 13.30 23.35
CA CYS A 8 1.57 12.94 24.00
C CYS A 8 1.63 11.69 24.89
N ALA A 9 0.82 11.76 25.95
CA ALA A 9 0.56 10.77 26.99
C ALA A 9 0.40 9.31 26.47
N PRO A 10 0.70 8.30 27.32
CA PRO A 10 0.75 6.87 26.95
C PRO A 10 -0.48 6.32 26.20
N THR A 11 -1.66 6.91 26.43
CA THR A 11 -2.92 6.54 25.75
C THR A 11 -2.91 6.81 24.25
N ARG A 12 -2.24 7.87 23.78
CA ARG A 12 -2.26 8.25 22.36
C ARG A 12 -1.31 7.42 21.50
N THR A 13 -0.18 7.00 22.07
CA THR A 13 0.76 6.06 21.44
C THR A 13 0.11 4.69 21.26
N TRP A 14 -0.67 4.23 22.24
CA TRP A 14 -1.42 2.97 22.18
C TRP A 14 -2.52 2.96 21.11
N VAL A 15 -3.26 4.06 20.96
CA VAL A 15 -4.29 4.22 19.91
C VAL A 15 -3.68 4.12 18.50
N CYS A 16 -2.47 4.65 18.28
CA CYS A 16 -1.78 4.52 17.00
C CYS A 16 -1.24 3.10 16.77
N CYS A 17 -0.70 2.43 17.80
CA CYS A 17 -0.26 1.03 17.70
C CYS A 17 -1.41 0.06 17.39
N THR A 18 -2.62 0.36 17.88
CA THR A 18 -3.82 -0.44 17.58
C THR A 18 -4.47 -0.08 16.24
N GLY A 19 -4.06 1.05 15.62
CA GLY A 19 -4.64 1.55 14.37
C GLY A 19 -6.07 2.07 14.51
N ASN A 20 -6.50 2.44 15.72
CA ASN A 20 -7.89 2.82 15.98
C ASN A 20 -8.17 4.28 15.59
N LEU A 21 -8.41 4.51 14.29
CA LEU A 21 -8.72 5.84 13.75
C LEU A 21 -10.00 6.45 14.34
N ALA A 22 -11.01 5.64 14.66
CA ALA A 22 -12.24 6.12 15.27
C ALA A 22 -11.99 6.79 16.63
N SER A 23 -11.10 6.22 17.45
CA SER A 23 -10.70 6.82 18.72
C SER A 23 -9.93 8.13 18.52
N ILE A 24 -9.07 8.22 17.50
CA ILE A 24 -8.37 9.49 17.17
C ILE A 24 -9.40 10.57 16.82
N ARG A 25 -10.39 10.24 15.99
CA ARG A 25 -11.47 11.14 15.59
C ARG A 25 -12.32 11.59 16.77
N ALA A 26 -12.64 10.69 17.69
CA ALA A 26 -13.41 11.02 18.89
C ALA A 26 -12.62 11.88 19.90
N LEU A 27 -11.32 11.64 20.04
CA LEU A 27 -10.49 12.29 21.06
C LEU A 27 -9.85 13.61 20.61
N SER A 28 -9.64 13.81 19.30
CA SER A 28 -8.96 15.01 18.81
C SER A 28 -9.23 15.30 17.32
N ALA A 29 -10.06 16.30 17.05
CA ALA A 29 -10.30 16.80 15.70
C ALA A 29 -9.02 17.28 14.99
N PRO A 30 -8.09 18.03 15.62
CA PRO A 30 -6.83 18.39 14.97
C PRO A 30 -5.97 17.19 14.58
N ALA A 31 -5.99 16.12 15.39
CA ALA A 31 -5.26 14.89 15.07
C ALA A 31 -5.86 14.17 13.87
N ALA A 32 -7.19 14.06 13.85
CA ALA A 32 -7.91 13.47 12.74
C ALA A 32 -7.64 14.22 11.44
N ALA A 33 -7.74 15.55 11.46
CA ALA A 33 -7.42 16.39 10.30
C ALA A 33 -5.97 16.20 9.82
N ALA A 34 -5.03 16.04 10.75
CA ALA A 34 -3.64 15.74 10.39
C ALA A 34 -3.49 14.36 9.73
N VAL A 35 -4.21 13.34 10.20
CA VAL A 35 -4.23 12.00 9.59
C VAL A 35 -4.85 12.06 8.19
N ASP A 36 -6.00 12.71 8.05
CA ASP A 36 -6.68 12.85 6.76
C ASP A 36 -5.79 13.61 5.75
N ALA A 37 -5.09 14.67 6.18
CA ALA A 37 -4.12 15.38 5.33
C ALA A 37 -2.92 14.51 4.91
N VAL A 38 -2.47 13.59 5.76
CA VAL A 38 -1.42 12.64 5.41
C VAL A 38 -1.95 11.63 4.39
N ILE A 39 -3.15 11.06 4.61
CA ILE A 39 -3.78 10.14 3.68
C ILE A 39 -4.01 10.80 2.32
N ALA A 40 -4.47 12.05 2.28
CA ALA A 40 -4.65 12.78 1.03
C ALA A 40 -3.33 12.93 0.24
N ARG A 41 -2.19 12.96 0.93
CA ARG A 41 -0.87 13.15 0.31
C ARG A 41 -0.17 11.85 -0.08
N ILE A 42 -0.27 10.83 0.77
CA ILE A 42 0.46 9.55 0.64
C ILE A 42 -0.45 8.33 0.68
N GLY A 43 -1.75 8.50 0.46
CA GLY A 43 -2.74 7.42 0.48
C GLY A 43 -2.52 6.37 -0.61
N HIS A 44 -1.78 6.72 -1.67
CA HIS A 44 -1.32 5.80 -2.71
C HIS A 44 -0.23 4.83 -2.23
N ARG A 45 0.37 5.08 -1.05
CA ARG A 45 1.46 4.27 -0.49
C ARG A 45 0.93 3.10 0.33
N GLY A 46 1.74 2.05 0.47
CA GLY A 46 1.40 0.86 1.26
C GLY A 46 2.46 -0.22 1.19
N LEU A 47 2.24 -1.32 1.91
CA LEU A 47 3.10 -2.50 1.77
C LEU A 47 2.75 -3.21 0.46
N GLY A 48 3.77 -3.51 -0.35
CA GLY A 48 3.58 -4.14 -1.65
C GLY A 48 2.75 -3.28 -2.62
N GLU A 49 2.87 -1.95 -2.52
CA GLU A 49 2.13 -0.93 -3.30
C GLU A 49 2.30 -1.01 -4.83
N ALA A 50 3.27 -1.79 -5.32
CA ALA A 50 3.42 -2.08 -6.74
C ALA A 50 2.36 -3.08 -7.25
N GLU A 51 1.78 -3.90 -6.37
CA GLU A 51 0.71 -4.82 -6.73
C GLU A 51 -0.67 -4.17 -6.51
N LEU A 52 -1.45 -4.10 -7.57
CA LEU A 52 -2.76 -3.42 -7.60
C LEU A 52 -3.76 -3.94 -6.56
N ALA A 53 -3.69 -5.23 -6.24
CA ALA A 53 -4.59 -5.88 -5.29
C ALA A 53 -4.22 -5.64 -3.81
N ASN A 54 -3.03 -5.11 -3.53
CA ASN A 54 -2.62 -4.84 -2.15
C ASN A 54 -3.28 -3.57 -1.62
N LEU A 55 -3.50 -3.56 -0.31
CA LEU A 55 -4.08 -2.41 0.39
C LEU A 55 -3.08 -1.25 0.45
N THR A 56 -3.55 -0.06 0.12
CA THR A 56 -2.84 1.18 0.35
C THR A 56 -3.34 1.85 1.65
N PHE A 57 -2.64 2.89 2.11
CA PHE A 57 -3.06 3.67 3.28
C PHE A 57 -4.41 4.37 3.09
N ALA A 58 -4.82 4.63 1.84
CA ALA A 58 -6.15 5.13 1.54
C ALA A 58 -7.24 4.07 1.76
N ASP A 59 -6.94 2.79 1.51
CA ASP A 59 -7.91 1.70 1.74
C ASP A 59 -8.01 1.35 3.22
N ASP A 60 -6.87 1.23 3.89
CA ASP A 60 -6.80 0.95 5.33
C ASP A 60 -5.86 1.94 6.04
N PRO A 61 -6.42 3.05 6.55
CA PRO A 61 -5.69 4.02 7.36
C PRO A 61 -5.04 3.44 8.62
N ALA A 62 -5.49 2.28 9.12
CA ALA A 62 -4.89 1.66 10.30
C ALA A 62 -3.44 1.22 10.01
N LEU A 63 -3.12 0.83 8.77
CA LEU A 63 -1.76 0.48 8.35
C LEU A 63 -0.81 1.67 8.47
N LEU A 64 -1.27 2.88 8.10
CA LEU A 64 -0.50 4.11 8.26
C LEU A 64 -0.20 4.39 9.74
N LEU A 65 -1.21 4.25 10.61
CA LEU A 65 -1.07 4.51 12.04
C LEU A 65 -0.07 3.54 12.70
N LYS A 66 -0.17 2.25 12.38
CA LYS A 66 0.75 1.21 12.86
C LYS A 66 2.19 1.49 12.41
N THR A 67 2.38 1.76 11.11
CA THR A 67 3.70 2.11 10.54
C THR A 67 4.27 3.36 11.21
N ALA A 68 3.45 4.40 11.42
CA ALA A 68 3.88 5.63 12.06
C ALA A 68 4.26 5.42 13.54
N ALA A 69 3.53 4.57 14.25
CA ALA A 69 3.84 4.20 15.63
C ALA A 69 5.18 3.44 15.74
N GLU A 70 5.41 2.46 14.86
CA GLU A 70 6.69 1.74 14.77
C GLU A 70 7.86 2.68 14.50
N ILE A 71 7.71 3.63 13.56
CA ILE A 71 8.75 4.63 13.27
C ILE A 71 8.97 5.56 14.47
N ALA A 72 7.92 5.96 15.16
CA ALA A 72 8.02 6.84 16.33
C ALA A 72 8.72 6.17 17.53
N ALA A 73 8.58 4.86 17.67
CA ALA A 73 9.23 4.06 18.72
C ALA A 73 10.73 3.89 18.51
N ARG A 74 11.27 4.12 17.30
CA ARG A 74 12.71 3.98 17.03
C ARG A 74 13.49 5.14 17.67
N PRO A 75 14.61 4.84 18.38
CA PRO A 75 15.45 5.88 18.97
C PRO A 75 16.03 6.77 17.87
N ALA A 76 16.07 8.08 18.13
CA ALA A 76 16.73 9.01 17.22
C ALA A 76 18.24 8.79 17.28
N GLY A 77 18.87 8.53 16.12
CA GLY A 77 20.32 8.46 16.02
C GLY A 77 20.99 9.82 16.23
N PRO A 78 22.29 9.85 16.57
CA PRO A 78 23.03 11.10 16.74
C PRO A 78 23.07 11.89 15.42
N ALA A 79 22.84 13.20 15.51
CA ALA A 79 22.92 14.11 14.37
C ALA A 79 24.38 14.53 14.17
N HIS A 80 24.99 14.10 13.07
CA HIS A 80 26.32 14.55 12.65
C HIS A 80 26.22 15.49 11.44
N PRO A 81 27.08 16.51 11.34
CA PRO A 81 27.10 17.39 10.17
C PRO A 81 27.44 16.58 8.92
N ALA A 82 26.62 16.74 7.88
CA ALA A 82 26.78 15.97 6.64
C ALA A 82 27.96 16.49 5.80
N THR A 83 28.87 15.59 5.44
CA THR A 83 29.94 15.86 4.47
C THR A 83 29.37 16.12 3.07
N LEU A 84 30.17 16.66 2.15
CA LEU A 84 29.75 16.87 0.75
C LEU A 84 29.28 15.57 0.09
N ILE A 85 30.03 14.47 0.26
CA ILE A 85 29.68 13.15 -0.27
C ILE A 85 28.34 12.66 0.30
N GLN A 86 28.11 12.84 1.62
CA GLN A 86 26.85 12.48 2.26
C GLN A 86 25.68 13.30 1.72
N ARG A 87 25.88 14.58 1.41
CA ARG A 87 24.84 15.42 0.78
C ARG A 87 24.51 14.96 -0.64
N LEU A 88 25.50 14.62 -1.45
CA LEU A 88 25.29 14.09 -2.80
C LEU A 88 24.57 12.73 -2.75
N ALA A 89 24.96 11.85 -1.82
CA ALA A 89 24.29 10.57 -1.58
C ALA A 89 22.84 10.76 -1.10
N ALA A 90 22.56 11.77 -0.27
CA ALA A 90 21.20 12.10 0.13
C ALA A 90 20.37 12.62 -1.05
N GLY A 91 20.96 13.44 -1.92
CA GLY A 91 20.31 13.94 -3.15
C GLY A 91 19.92 12.82 -4.11
N THR A 92 20.84 11.90 -4.40
CA THR A 92 20.57 10.74 -5.27
C THR A 92 19.50 9.82 -4.68
N ARG A 93 19.53 9.57 -3.37
CA ARG A 93 18.47 8.83 -2.68
C ARG A 93 17.11 9.53 -2.83
N SER A 94 17.07 10.84 -2.63
CA SER A 94 15.84 11.63 -2.73
C SER A 94 15.27 11.61 -4.14
N ALA A 95 16.13 11.69 -5.16
CA ALA A 95 15.72 11.57 -6.55
C ALA A 95 15.12 10.18 -6.87
N ARG A 96 15.73 9.10 -6.36
CA ARG A 96 15.20 7.74 -6.52
C ARG A 96 13.84 7.57 -5.84
N GLU A 97 13.70 8.07 -4.61
CA GLU A 97 12.43 8.01 -3.89
C GLU A 97 11.35 8.83 -4.59
N LEU A 98 11.68 9.98 -5.18
CA LEU A 98 10.73 10.79 -5.96
C LEU A 98 10.27 10.07 -7.23
N ALA A 99 11.19 9.45 -7.97
CA ALA A 99 10.86 8.68 -9.15
C ALA A 99 9.92 7.50 -8.80
N HIS A 100 10.25 6.79 -7.73
CA HIS A 100 9.42 5.69 -7.23
C HIS A 100 8.03 6.18 -6.76
N ASP A 101 7.97 7.26 -5.97
CA ASP A 101 6.69 7.83 -5.52
C ASP A 101 5.80 8.21 -6.71
N THR A 102 6.40 8.79 -7.75
CA THR A 102 5.70 9.17 -8.98
C THR A 102 5.12 7.95 -9.68
N THR A 103 5.90 6.87 -9.83
CA THR A 103 5.40 5.61 -10.40
C THR A 103 4.22 5.06 -9.61
N ILE A 104 4.35 4.98 -8.28
CA ILE A 104 3.30 4.41 -7.42
C ILE A 104 2.03 5.27 -7.42
N ARG A 105 2.17 6.60 -7.55
CA ARG A 105 1.02 7.49 -7.73
C ARG A 105 0.24 7.15 -9.01
N PHE A 106 0.93 6.99 -10.15
CA PHE A 106 0.26 6.59 -11.39
C PHE A 106 -0.32 5.17 -11.32
N THR A 107 0.37 4.23 -10.67
CA THR A 107 -0.17 2.89 -10.39
C THR A 107 -1.46 2.98 -9.58
N HIS A 108 -1.54 3.88 -8.60
CA HIS A 108 -2.74 4.09 -7.81
C HIS A 108 -3.89 4.70 -8.62
N GLU A 109 -3.63 5.67 -9.51
CA GLU A 109 -4.66 6.21 -10.41
C GLU A 109 -5.21 5.13 -11.36
N LEU A 110 -4.33 4.27 -11.90
CA LEU A 110 -4.75 3.10 -12.67
C LEU A 110 -5.63 2.18 -11.82
N ARG A 111 -5.22 1.90 -10.58
CA ARG A 111 -5.98 1.07 -9.64
C ARG A 111 -7.37 1.62 -9.37
N MET A 112 -7.50 2.93 -9.15
CA MET A 112 -8.80 3.59 -8.94
C MET A 112 -9.68 3.49 -10.20
N THR A 113 -9.08 3.67 -11.37
CA THR A 113 -9.78 3.52 -12.66
C THR A 113 -10.28 2.08 -12.85
N LEU A 114 -9.47 1.08 -12.52
CA LEU A 114 -9.85 -0.33 -12.61
C LEU A 114 -10.96 -0.68 -11.62
N ARG A 115 -10.95 -0.12 -10.40
CA ARG A 115 -12.05 -0.32 -9.43
C ARG A 115 -13.36 0.28 -9.89
N GLU A 116 -13.34 1.44 -10.54
CA GLU A 116 -14.54 1.99 -11.16
C GLU A 116 -15.05 1.06 -12.28
N LEU A 117 -14.16 0.55 -13.15
CA LEU A 117 -14.52 -0.47 -14.14
C LEU A 117 -15.10 -1.74 -13.47
N GLY A 118 -14.50 -2.18 -12.38
CA GLY A 118 -14.96 -3.32 -11.58
C GLY A 118 -16.36 -3.11 -11.01
N SER A 119 -16.62 -1.93 -10.45
CA SER A 119 -17.95 -1.52 -9.98
C SER A 119 -19.02 -1.66 -11.07
N ARG A 120 -18.73 -1.15 -12.28
CA ARG A 120 -19.63 -1.28 -13.43
C ARG A 120 -19.85 -2.73 -13.86
N ARG A 121 -18.80 -3.56 -13.79
CA ARG A 121 -18.88 -4.99 -14.15
C ARG A 121 -19.66 -5.81 -13.14
N VAL A 122 -19.53 -5.49 -11.84
CA VAL A 122 -20.38 -6.09 -10.79
C VAL A 122 -21.83 -5.70 -11.02
N ALA A 123 -22.10 -4.42 -11.30
CA ALA A 123 -23.46 -3.95 -11.60
C ALA A 123 -24.07 -4.62 -12.85
N ALA A 124 -23.23 -5.04 -13.80
CA ALA A 124 -23.63 -5.78 -15.00
C ALA A 124 -23.63 -7.31 -14.83
N ASP A 125 -23.42 -7.81 -13.61
CA ASP A 125 -23.33 -9.25 -13.28
C ASP A 125 -22.23 -10.03 -14.04
N VAL A 126 -21.16 -9.34 -14.43
CA VAL A 126 -20.04 -9.92 -15.19
C VAL A 126 -18.98 -10.54 -14.27
N ILE A 127 -18.75 -9.94 -13.11
CA ILE A 127 -17.83 -10.39 -12.05
C ILE A 127 -18.52 -10.25 -10.69
N ASP A 128 -17.96 -10.87 -9.64
CA ASP A 128 -18.64 -10.96 -8.34
C ASP A 128 -18.26 -9.83 -7.39
N VAL A 129 -17.00 -9.40 -7.41
CA VAL A 129 -16.46 -8.34 -6.54
C VAL A 129 -15.67 -7.33 -7.36
N VAL A 130 -15.69 -6.07 -6.93
CA VAL A 130 -15.00 -4.96 -7.62
C VAL A 130 -13.53 -5.27 -7.91
N ASP A 131 -12.81 -5.80 -6.92
CA ASP A 131 -11.38 -6.10 -7.01
C ASP A 131 -11.08 -7.37 -7.84
N ASP A 132 -12.10 -8.07 -8.37
CA ASP A 132 -11.89 -9.18 -9.32
C ASP A 132 -11.23 -8.73 -10.62
N VAL A 133 -11.33 -7.45 -10.96
CA VAL A 133 -10.64 -6.85 -12.12
C VAL A 133 -9.13 -7.03 -12.07
N PHE A 134 -8.53 -7.15 -10.88
CA PHE A 134 -7.08 -7.35 -10.74
C PHE A 134 -6.63 -8.76 -11.11
N TYR A 135 -7.59 -9.69 -11.29
CA TYR A 135 -7.32 -11.06 -11.72
C TYR A 135 -7.55 -11.26 -13.22
N LEU A 136 -7.79 -10.19 -13.99
CA LEU A 136 -7.94 -10.22 -15.44
C LEU A 136 -6.73 -9.54 -16.10
N THR A 137 -6.29 -10.07 -17.25
CA THR A 137 -5.26 -9.40 -18.06
C THR A 137 -5.83 -8.16 -18.75
N CYS A 138 -4.98 -7.27 -19.27
CA CYS A 138 -5.43 -6.10 -20.02
C CYS A 138 -6.39 -6.46 -21.18
N ASP A 139 -6.10 -7.54 -21.91
CA ASP A 139 -6.96 -8.00 -23.00
C ASP A 139 -8.31 -8.51 -22.50
N GLU A 140 -8.34 -9.24 -21.39
CA GLU A 140 -9.58 -9.71 -20.74
C GLU A 140 -10.36 -8.55 -20.08
N LEU A 141 -9.69 -7.44 -19.76
CA LEU A 141 -10.32 -6.20 -19.31
C LEU A 141 -10.94 -5.38 -20.46
N ILE A 142 -10.46 -5.57 -21.69
CA ILE A 142 -11.06 -4.94 -22.88
C ILE A 142 -12.17 -5.84 -23.44
N THR A 143 -11.88 -7.12 -23.60
CA THR A 143 -12.79 -8.13 -24.14
C THR A 143 -13.06 -9.18 -23.07
N THR A 144 -14.09 -8.94 -22.25
CA THR A 144 -14.39 -9.84 -21.14
C THR A 144 -14.81 -11.21 -21.66
N PRO A 145 -14.09 -12.28 -21.28
CA PRO A 145 -14.46 -13.61 -21.72
C PRO A 145 -15.72 -14.09 -20.99
N ALA A 146 -16.52 -14.94 -21.64
CA ALA A 146 -17.77 -15.46 -21.05
C ALA A 146 -17.54 -16.27 -19.76
N ASP A 147 -16.35 -16.85 -19.59
CA ASP A 147 -15.93 -17.62 -18.42
C ASP A 147 -15.14 -16.80 -17.38
N ALA A 148 -15.25 -15.46 -17.39
CA ALA A 148 -14.47 -14.56 -16.52
C ALA A 148 -14.52 -14.96 -15.04
N ARG A 149 -15.71 -15.22 -14.49
CA ARG A 149 -15.90 -15.66 -13.09
C ARG A 149 -15.08 -16.91 -12.75
N LEU A 150 -15.09 -17.90 -13.64
CA LEU A 150 -14.33 -19.15 -13.45
C LEU A 150 -12.82 -18.90 -13.49
N ARG A 151 -12.35 -18.05 -14.40
CA ARG A 151 -10.93 -17.67 -14.51
C ARG A 151 -10.45 -16.93 -13.28
N ILE A 152 -11.22 -15.96 -12.81
CA ILE A 152 -10.93 -15.17 -11.60
C ILE A 152 -10.80 -16.11 -10.40
N LYS A 153 -11.78 -16.99 -10.20
CA LYS A 153 -11.77 -17.98 -9.10
C LYS A 153 -10.50 -18.83 -9.13
N ARG A 154 -10.11 -19.35 -10.30
CA ARG A 154 -8.88 -20.14 -10.47
C ARG A 154 -7.63 -19.32 -10.16
N ARG A 155 -7.54 -18.08 -10.67
CA ARG A 155 -6.36 -17.22 -10.45
C ARG A 155 -6.23 -16.75 -9.01
N ARG A 156 -7.35 -16.57 -8.30
CA ARG A 156 -7.33 -16.28 -6.85
C ARG A 156 -6.74 -17.45 -6.06
N ALA A 157 -7.24 -18.66 -6.30
CA ALA A 157 -6.70 -19.87 -5.67
C ALA A 157 -5.21 -20.07 -6.00
N GLU A 158 -4.81 -19.78 -7.23
CA GLU A 158 -3.40 -19.85 -7.63
C GLU A 158 -2.54 -18.79 -6.94
N ARG A 159 -3.05 -17.55 -6.78
CA ARG A 159 -2.36 -16.51 -6.02
C ARG A 159 -2.16 -16.92 -4.57
N GLU A 160 -3.18 -17.47 -3.92
CA GLU A 160 -3.07 -17.98 -2.54
C GLU A 160 -2.00 -19.08 -2.43
N ARG A 161 -1.97 -20.02 -3.40
CA ARG A 161 -0.95 -21.08 -3.48
C ARG A 161 0.46 -20.52 -3.67
N LEU A 162 0.63 -19.49 -4.50
CA LEU A 162 1.92 -18.87 -4.80
C LEU A 162 2.41 -17.98 -3.66
N GLN A 163 1.52 -17.31 -2.92
CA GLN A 163 1.89 -16.47 -1.77
C GLN A 163 2.54 -17.25 -0.63
N ALA A 164 2.28 -18.56 -0.53
CA ALA A 164 2.94 -19.43 0.44
C ALA A 164 4.41 -19.71 0.08
N GLN A 165 4.82 -19.45 -1.16
CA GLN A 165 6.15 -19.79 -1.65
C GLN A 165 7.13 -18.62 -1.49
N ARG A 166 8.41 -18.96 -1.35
CA ARG A 166 9.53 -17.99 -1.32
C ARG A 166 10.40 -18.23 -2.55
N PRO A 167 10.19 -17.48 -3.65
CA PRO A 167 11.02 -17.64 -4.83
C PRO A 167 12.47 -17.21 -4.52
N PRO A 168 13.47 -17.81 -5.18
CA PRO A 168 14.87 -17.44 -5.00
C PRO A 168 15.15 -16.10 -5.65
N ASP A 169 16.25 -15.46 -5.24
CA ASP A 169 16.71 -14.19 -5.83
C ASP A 169 17.08 -14.34 -7.31
N VAL A 170 17.48 -15.55 -7.73
CA VAL A 170 17.83 -15.88 -9.12
C VAL A 170 17.13 -17.17 -9.52
N ILE A 171 16.37 -17.12 -10.62
CA ILE A 171 15.83 -18.29 -11.29
C ILE A 171 16.61 -18.44 -12.59
N ASP A 172 17.35 -19.55 -12.72
CA ASP A 172 17.99 -19.94 -13.97
C ASP A 172 17.28 -21.18 -14.51
N HIS A 173 16.60 -21.02 -15.65
CA HIS A 173 15.76 -22.01 -16.34
C HIS A 173 14.56 -22.56 -15.56
N ALA A 174 14.79 -23.27 -14.44
CA ALA A 174 13.76 -23.96 -13.69
C ALA A 174 13.92 -23.73 -12.18
N TRP A 175 12.80 -23.64 -11.49
CA TRP A 175 12.75 -23.57 -10.03
C TRP A 175 11.64 -24.47 -9.51
N VAL A 176 11.91 -25.14 -8.39
CA VAL A 176 10.96 -25.96 -7.65
C VAL A 176 10.90 -25.42 -6.21
N PRO A 177 9.71 -25.23 -5.62
CA PRO A 177 9.59 -24.81 -4.23
C PRO A 177 10.34 -25.76 -3.29
N VAL A 178 11.09 -25.20 -2.36
CA VAL A 178 11.70 -25.95 -1.25
C VAL A 178 10.67 -26.01 -0.13
N GLU A 179 10.50 -27.19 0.50
CA GLU A 179 9.57 -27.39 1.63
C GLU A 179 9.85 -26.47 2.82
#